data_AF-A0A7X5MXB5-F1
#
_entry.id   AF-A0A7X5MXB5-F1
#
_cell.length_a   1.000
_cell.length_b   1.000
_cell.length_c   1.000
_cell.angle_alpha   90.00
_cell.angle_beta   90.00
_cell.angle_gamma   90.00
#
_symmetry.space_group_name_H-M   'P 1'
#
loop_
_entity.id
_entity.type
_entity.pdbx_description
1 polymer ?
#
loop_
_entity_poly.entity_id
_entity_poly.type
_entity_poly.pdbx_seq_one_letter_code
_entity_poly.pdbx_strand_id
1 'polypeptide(L)'
;FPRGGSNDWPLQLVGIFRMKDRTVAANQERQLMMNWKYFDESNDYIKSRVSWYTVTLRNADQASRVAQAVDALSANSDHETKSQTESAFQQAFVKQFADIGLIVTSIMAAVFFTLLLLTGNTMAQAVRERIPELATLKTLGFQDRTVLSLVMVESMLLIGLGGLIGMGLAALVIPAVAARSGGLMPTQTVPLQTWLVAVGLMAGIGIVVGVLPALRAQRLKIVDALAGR
;
A
#
# COMPACT_ATOMS: atom_id res chain seq x y z
N PHE A 1 3.32 23.48 -24.09
CA PHE A 1 2.67 23.41 -25.41
C PHE A 1 3.47 24.20 -26.43
N PRO A 2 3.88 23.61 -27.54
CA PRO A 2 4.42 24.34 -28.69
C PRO A 2 3.41 25.37 -29.19
N ARG A 3 3.94 26.43 -29.81
CA ARG A 3 3.09 27.40 -30.51
C ARG A 3 2.42 26.75 -31.71
N GLY A 4 1.17 27.11 -31.98
CA GLY A 4 0.43 26.63 -33.17
C GLY A 4 -0.24 25.26 -33.03
N GLY A 5 -0.48 24.77 -31.81
CA GLY A 5 -1.36 23.62 -31.56
C GLY A 5 -0.73 22.22 -31.75
N SER A 6 0.55 22.13 -32.10
CA SER A 6 1.33 20.87 -31.99
C SER A 6 1.54 20.50 -30.51
N ASN A 7 2.00 19.29 -30.20
CA ASN A 7 2.51 18.91 -28.87
C ASN A 7 4.03 18.62 -28.86
N ASP A 8 4.72 18.82 -29.98
CA ASP A 8 6.14 18.47 -30.15
C ASP A 8 7.09 19.56 -29.62
N TRP A 9 7.92 19.20 -28.63
CA TRP A 9 8.91 20.09 -28.02
C TRP A 9 10.32 19.73 -28.50
N PRO A 10 10.91 20.48 -29.44
CA PRO A 10 12.32 20.30 -29.76
C PRO A 10 13.17 20.79 -28.58
N LEU A 11 13.90 19.86 -27.95
CA LEU A 11 14.78 20.13 -26.82
C LEU A 11 16.22 19.81 -27.20
N GLN A 12 17.14 20.71 -26.84
CA GLN A 12 18.57 20.43 -26.91
C GLN A 12 19.04 19.92 -25.55
N LEU A 13 19.60 18.71 -25.51
CA LEU A 13 20.19 18.16 -24.30
C LEU A 13 21.54 18.84 -24.03
N VAL A 14 21.61 19.64 -22.95
CA VAL A 14 22.83 20.37 -22.56
C VAL A 14 23.66 19.61 -21.54
N GLY A 15 23.05 18.73 -20.74
CA GLY A 15 23.75 17.96 -19.73
C GLY A 15 22.87 16.92 -19.05
N ILE A 16 23.52 15.96 -18.37
CA ILE A 16 22.89 14.93 -17.57
C ILE A 16 23.52 15.01 -16.18
N PHE A 17 22.69 15.18 -15.15
CA PHE A 17 23.15 15.12 -13.76
C PHE A 17 22.98 13.70 -13.21
N ARG A 18 23.86 13.32 -12.29
CA ARG A 18 23.76 12.07 -11.53
C ARG A 18 23.85 12.39 -10.06
N MET A 19 22.97 11.78 -9.29
CA MET A 19 22.92 11.96 -7.86
C MET A 19 23.99 11.08 -7.20
N LYS A 20 24.65 11.62 -6.18
CA LYS A 20 25.75 10.93 -5.49
C LYS A 20 25.28 9.68 -4.74
N ASP A 21 24.02 9.69 -4.27
CA ASP A 21 23.36 8.54 -3.65
C ASP A 21 22.17 8.07 -4.50
N ARG A 22 22.36 6.94 -5.18
CA ARG A 22 21.36 6.35 -6.07
C ARG A 22 20.20 5.67 -5.34
N THR A 23 20.36 5.34 -4.06
CA THR A 23 19.33 4.62 -3.29
C THR A 23 18.19 5.53 -2.85
N VAL A 24 18.48 6.81 -2.62
CA VAL A 24 17.49 7.82 -2.20
C VAL A 24 16.94 8.61 -3.40
N ALA A 25 17.69 8.72 -4.50
CA ALA A 25 17.45 9.72 -5.54
C ALA A 25 17.12 9.18 -6.95
N ALA A 26 16.79 7.89 -7.10
CA ALA A 26 16.47 7.30 -8.41
C ALA A 26 15.32 8.01 -9.15
N ASN A 27 14.35 8.59 -8.43
CA ASN A 27 13.28 9.40 -9.01
C ASN A 27 13.70 10.83 -9.35
N GLN A 28 14.75 11.37 -8.71
CA GLN A 28 15.24 12.73 -9.00
C GLN A 28 16.02 12.78 -10.31
N GLU A 29 16.76 11.71 -10.67
CA GLU A 29 17.44 11.59 -11.96
C GLU A 29 16.48 11.46 -13.16
N ARG A 30 15.19 11.16 -12.91
CA ARG A 30 14.12 11.08 -13.93
C ARG A 30 13.43 12.42 -14.20
N GLN A 31 13.97 13.52 -13.68
CA GLN A 31 13.41 14.86 -13.88
C GLN A 31 14.13 15.59 -15.00
N LEU A 32 13.35 16.27 -15.84
CA LEU A 32 13.85 17.18 -16.86
C LEU A 32 13.93 18.59 -16.27
N MET A 33 15.12 19.18 -16.25
CA MET A 33 15.32 20.58 -15.90
C MET A 33 15.47 21.42 -17.17
N MET A 34 14.80 22.57 -17.21
CA MET A 34 14.89 23.51 -18.33
C MET A 34 14.80 24.94 -17.82
N ASN A 35 15.29 25.88 -18.63
CA ASN A 35 15.19 27.30 -18.30
C ASN A 35 13.73 27.76 -18.40
N TRP A 36 13.21 28.36 -17.32
CA TRP A 36 11.81 28.80 -17.25
C TRP A 36 11.47 29.84 -18.33
N LYS A 37 12.37 30.77 -18.67
CA LYS A 37 12.10 31.81 -19.68
C LYS A 37 11.82 31.19 -21.06
N TYR A 38 12.61 30.18 -21.46
CA TYR A 38 12.39 29.47 -22.72
C TYR A 38 11.10 28.63 -22.69
N PHE A 39 10.79 28.02 -21.55
CA PHE A 39 9.53 27.28 -21.37
C PHE A 39 8.32 28.21 -21.48
N ASP A 40 8.34 29.36 -20.80
CA ASP A 40 7.24 30.32 -20.82
C ASP A 40 7.07 30.93 -22.21
N GLU A 41 8.17 31.30 -22.88
CA GLU A 41 8.13 31.84 -24.23
C GLU A 41 7.53 30.84 -25.23
N SER A 42 7.90 29.57 -25.15
CA SER A 42 7.40 28.53 -26.05
C SER A 42 6.01 28.02 -25.72
N ASN A 43 5.46 28.31 -24.52
CA ASN A 43 4.18 27.82 -24.02
C ASN A 43 3.02 28.82 -24.18
N ASP A 44 2.03 28.50 -25.03
CA ASP A 44 0.88 29.40 -25.27
C ASP A 44 -0.29 29.25 -24.28
N TYR A 45 -0.33 28.19 -23.47
CA TYR A 45 -1.51 27.88 -22.62
C TYR A 45 -1.34 28.34 -21.17
N ILE A 46 -0.10 28.30 -20.67
CA ILE A 46 0.23 28.63 -19.27
C ILE A 46 1.28 29.74 -19.30
N LYS A 47 0.90 30.90 -19.85
CA LYS A 47 1.75 32.09 -19.96
C LYS A 47 1.90 32.81 -18.63
N SER A 48 3.14 33.19 -18.32
CA SER A 48 3.53 34.01 -17.18
C SER A 48 3.04 33.48 -15.82
N ARG A 49 2.89 32.15 -15.71
CA ARG A 49 2.52 31.48 -14.46
C ARG A 49 3.68 30.67 -13.92
N VAL A 50 3.86 30.76 -12.61
CA VAL A 50 4.86 30.00 -11.85
C VAL A 50 4.12 29.25 -10.75
N SER A 51 4.45 27.97 -10.55
CA SER A 51 3.81 27.15 -9.53
C SER A 51 4.34 27.45 -8.12
N TRP A 52 5.66 27.59 -7.97
CA TRP A 52 6.29 27.90 -6.69
C TRP A 52 7.62 28.61 -6.90
N TYR A 53 8.06 29.34 -5.88
CA TYR A 53 9.39 29.92 -5.78
C TYR A 53 10.13 29.30 -4.60
N THR A 54 11.41 29.03 -4.79
CA THR A 54 12.29 28.56 -3.70
C THR A 54 13.22 29.69 -3.30
N VAL A 55 13.15 30.10 -2.04
CA VAL A 55 13.98 31.17 -1.49
C VAL A 55 14.94 30.59 -0.46
N THR A 56 16.24 30.71 -0.70
CA THR A 56 17.27 30.30 0.26
C THR A 56 17.56 31.43 1.23
N LEU A 57 17.46 31.15 2.53
CA LEU A 57 17.71 32.12 3.59
C LEU A 57 19.16 32.02 4.08
N ARG A 58 19.78 33.17 4.35
CA ARG A 58 21.10 33.22 5.01
C ARG A 58 21.02 32.83 6.49
N ASN A 59 19.88 33.08 7.13
CA ASN A 59 19.60 32.68 8.50
C ASN A 59 18.19 32.06 8.57
N ALA A 60 18.11 30.81 9.03
CA ALA A 60 16.87 30.03 9.12
C ALA A 60 15.89 30.59 10.16
N ASP A 61 16.37 31.27 11.21
CA ASP A 61 15.52 31.83 12.27
C ASP A 61 14.59 32.94 11.75
N GLN A 62 14.89 33.51 10.59
CA GLN A 62 14.10 34.56 9.98
C GLN A 62 13.01 34.02 9.05
N ALA A 63 12.88 32.71 8.90
CA ALA A 63 12.02 32.11 7.89
C ALA A 63 10.54 32.53 8.02
N SER A 64 9.99 32.56 9.25
CA SER A 64 8.61 33.00 9.46
C SER A 64 8.41 34.47 9.11
N ARG A 65 9.37 35.34 9.46
CA ARG A 65 9.30 36.78 9.15
C ARG A 65 9.37 37.01 7.64
N VAL A 66 10.30 36.33 6.96
CA VAL A 66 10.46 36.46 5.51
C VAL A 66 9.25 35.90 4.77
N ALA A 67 8.71 34.75 5.20
CA ALA A 67 7.49 34.19 4.61
C ALA A 67 6.31 35.17 4.70
N GLN A 68 6.06 35.76 5.87
CA GLN A 68 5.00 36.76 6.05
C GLN A 68 5.25 38.02 5.19
N ALA A 69 6.50 38.47 5.10
CA ALA A 69 6.85 39.62 4.27
C ALA A 69 6.60 39.34 2.77
N VAL A 70 6.90 38.13 2.30
CA VAL A 70 6.62 37.69 0.92
C VAL A 70 5.11 37.62 0.68
N ASP A 71 4.36 36.99 1.58
CA ASP A 71 2.92 36.86 1.44
C ASP A 71 2.23 38.24 1.42
N ALA A 72 2.70 39.17 2.25
CA ALA A 72 2.21 40.55 2.30
C ALA A 72 2.40 41.32 0.98
N LEU A 73 3.44 41.01 0.19
CA LEU A 73 3.63 41.61 -1.14
C LEU A 73 2.52 41.19 -2.12
N SER A 74 1.97 40.00 -1.93
CA SER A 74 0.95 39.41 -2.81
C SER A 74 -0.48 39.52 -2.27
N ALA A 75 -0.67 39.99 -1.04
CA ALA A 75 -1.95 39.96 -0.32
C ALA A 75 -3.07 40.77 -0.99
N ASN A 76 -2.74 41.73 -1.85
CA ASN A 76 -3.72 42.52 -2.62
C ASN A 76 -3.71 42.19 -4.11
N SER A 77 -3.20 41.01 -4.48
CA SER A 77 -3.15 40.55 -5.87
C SER A 77 -4.12 39.40 -6.09
N ASP A 78 -4.57 39.22 -7.33
CA ASP A 78 -5.40 38.08 -7.75
C ASP A 78 -4.65 36.73 -7.65
N HIS A 79 -3.37 36.75 -7.24
CA HIS A 79 -2.46 35.61 -7.16
C HIS A 79 -1.74 35.61 -5.81
N GLU A 80 -2.52 35.58 -4.72
CA GLU A 80 -2.00 35.49 -3.37
C GLU A 80 -1.04 34.30 -3.21
N THR A 81 0.13 34.58 -2.64
CA THR A 81 1.13 33.56 -2.34
C THR A 81 0.95 33.08 -0.90
N LYS A 82 1.30 31.81 -0.69
CA LYS A 82 1.37 31.21 0.63
C LYS A 82 2.77 30.65 0.83
N SER A 83 3.56 31.39 1.58
CA SER A 83 4.94 31.07 1.86
C SER A 83 5.02 30.21 3.12
N GLN A 84 5.77 29.13 3.03
CA GLN A 84 6.02 28.26 4.16
C GLN A 84 7.46 27.77 4.13
N THR A 85 7.96 27.44 5.30
CA THR A 85 9.29 26.83 5.42
C THR A 85 9.30 25.48 4.71
N GLU A 86 10.46 25.08 4.19
CA GLU A 86 10.63 23.77 3.57
C GLU A 86 10.30 22.65 4.57
N SER A 87 10.68 22.80 5.84
CA SER A 87 10.34 21.83 6.89
C SER A 87 8.83 21.72 7.12
N ALA A 88 8.09 22.84 7.16
CA ALA A 88 6.63 22.81 7.28
C ALA A 88 5.95 22.23 6.03
N PHE A 89 6.50 22.48 4.84
CA PHE A 89 6.03 21.86 3.60
C PHE A 89 6.25 20.35 3.60
N GLN A 90 7.45 19.89 3.97
CA GLN A 90 7.75 18.47 4.11
C GLN A 90 6.83 17.82 5.16
N GLN A 91 6.58 18.47 6.30
CA GLN A 91 5.66 17.96 7.33
C GLN A 91 4.23 17.86 6.81
N ALA A 92 3.72 18.87 6.10
CA ALA A 92 2.37 18.85 5.52
C ALA A 92 2.24 17.71 4.50
N PHE A 93 3.27 17.51 3.67
CA PHE A 93 3.32 16.42 2.71
C PHE A 93 3.34 15.07 3.41
N VAL A 94 4.24 14.87 4.38
CA VAL A 94 4.31 13.62 5.19
C VAL A 94 2.98 13.35 5.88
N LYS A 95 2.34 14.37 6.45
CA LYS A 95 1.03 14.23 7.09
C LYS A 95 -0.04 13.79 6.10
N GLN A 96 -0.09 14.38 4.91
CA GLN A 96 -1.04 13.97 3.87
C GLN A 96 -0.87 12.50 3.47
N PHE A 97 0.38 12.03 3.29
CA PHE A 97 0.66 10.63 3.00
C PHE A 97 0.33 9.71 4.18
N ALA A 98 0.58 10.15 5.42
CA ALA A 98 0.23 9.41 6.62
C ALA A 98 -1.30 9.28 6.76
N ASP A 99 -2.06 10.34 6.49
CA ASP A 99 -3.53 10.32 6.53
C ASP A 99 -4.11 9.37 5.48
N ILE A 100 -3.59 9.41 4.24
CA ILE A 100 -3.97 8.45 3.18
C ILE A 100 -3.60 7.02 3.60
N GLY A 101 -2.38 6.82 4.10
CA GLY A 101 -1.90 5.53 4.57
C GLY A 101 -2.77 4.97 5.70
N LEU A 102 -3.18 5.81 6.64
CA LEU A 102 -4.07 5.44 7.75
C LEU A 102 -5.45 5.03 7.24
N ILE A 103 -6.04 5.79 6.31
CA ILE A 103 -7.33 5.46 5.71
C ILE A 103 -7.26 4.13 4.94
N VAL A 104 -6.24 3.93 4.10
CA VAL A 104 -6.07 2.69 3.35
C VAL A 104 -5.86 1.51 4.32
N THR A 105 -5.01 1.69 5.32
CA THR A 105 -4.72 0.64 6.31
C THR A 105 -5.95 0.31 7.16
N SER A 106 -6.78 1.29 7.53
CA SER A 106 -7.99 1.05 8.31
C SER A 106 -9.06 0.31 7.51
N ILE A 107 -9.24 0.66 6.22
CA ILE A 107 -10.12 -0.07 5.31
C ILE A 107 -9.62 -1.51 5.13
N MET A 108 -8.31 -1.69 4.90
CA MET A 108 -7.72 -3.02 4.80
C MET A 108 -7.89 -3.83 6.08
N ALA A 109 -7.66 -3.24 7.25
CA ALA A 109 -7.89 -3.91 8.52
C ALA A 109 -9.35 -4.36 8.68
N ALA A 110 -10.32 -3.52 8.31
CA ALA A 110 -11.73 -3.87 8.33
C ALA A 110 -12.05 -5.03 7.36
N VAL A 111 -11.53 -5.00 6.13
CA VAL A 111 -11.69 -6.09 5.16
C VAL A 111 -11.05 -7.39 5.65
N PHE A 112 -9.84 -7.33 6.21
CA PHE A 112 -9.19 -8.50 6.79
C PHE A 112 -9.99 -9.07 7.96
N PHE A 113 -10.55 -8.21 8.80
CA PHE A 113 -11.39 -8.63 9.92
C PHE A 113 -12.66 -9.35 9.44
N THR A 114 -13.34 -8.81 8.42
CA THR A 114 -14.54 -9.47 7.87
C THR A 114 -14.20 -10.79 7.18
N LEU A 115 -13.09 -10.86 6.44
CA LEU A 115 -12.60 -12.10 5.84
C LEU A 115 -12.27 -13.15 6.90
N LEU A 116 -11.63 -12.76 8.00
CA LEU A 116 -11.32 -13.65 9.11
C LEU A 116 -12.59 -14.27 9.71
N LEU A 117 -13.62 -13.45 9.95
CA LEU A 117 -14.91 -13.93 10.45
C LEU A 117 -15.61 -14.84 9.43
N LEU A 118 -15.60 -14.47 8.16
CA LEU A 118 -16.20 -15.24 7.08
C LEU A 118 -15.53 -16.63 6.96
N THR A 119 -14.21 -16.67 6.80
CA THR A 119 -13.46 -17.93 6.67
C THR A 119 -13.56 -18.76 7.94
N GLY A 120 -13.51 -18.14 9.12
CA GLY A 120 -13.73 -18.81 10.41
C GLY A 120 -15.10 -19.49 10.49
N ASN A 121 -16.15 -18.80 10.07
CA ASN A 121 -17.50 -19.38 10.04
C ASN A 121 -17.62 -20.51 9.03
N THR A 122 -17.08 -20.33 7.82
CA THR A 122 -17.07 -21.38 6.79
C THR A 122 -16.32 -22.63 7.26
N MET A 123 -15.16 -22.47 7.90
CA MET A 123 -14.43 -23.62 8.45
C MET A 123 -15.18 -24.30 9.60
N ALA A 124 -15.83 -23.52 10.47
CA ALA A 124 -16.69 -24.08 11.51
C ALA A 124 -17.86 -24.88 10.93
N GLN A 125 -18.44 -24.43 9.81
CA GLN A 125 -19.49 -25.16 9.10
C GLN A 125 -18.94 -26.44 8.46
N ALA A 126 -17.83 -26.37 7.73
CA ALA A 126 -17.21 -27.53 7.09
C ALA A 126 -16.86 -28.64 8.10
N VAL A 127 -16.33 -28.26 9.27
CA VAL A 127 -16.05 -29.21 10.37
C VAL A 127 -17.34 -29.81 10.92
N ARG A 128 -18.43 -29.04 11.02
CA ARG A 128 -19.72 -29.54 11.50
C ARG A 128 -20.31 -30.60 10.57
N GLU A 129 -20.24 -30.37 9.26
CA GLU A 129 -20.72 -31.32 8.25
C GLU A 129 -19.95 -32.65 8.30
N ARG A 130 -18.66 -32.61 8.68
CA ARG A 130 -17.78 -33.79 8.79
C ARG A 130 -17.70 -34.38 10.20
N ILE A 131 -18.55 -33.97 11.16
CA ILE A 131 -18.60 -34.54 12.51
C ILE A 131 -18.71 -36.07 12.51
N PRO A 132 -19.58 -36.71 11.69
CA PRO A 132 -19.70 -38.17 11.66
C PRO A 132 -18.39 -38.85 11.25
N GLU A 133 -17.66 -38.28 10.30
CA GLU A 133 -16.35 -38.80 9.84
C GLU A 133 -15.27 -38.65 10.92
N LEU A 134 -15.26 -37.53 11.64
CA LEU A 134 -14.32 -37.32 12.76
C LEU A 134 -14.64 -38.26 13.94
N ALA A 135 -15.93 -38.56 14.16
CA ALA A 135 -16.35 -39.51 15.17
C ALA A 135 -15.92 -40.94 14.82
N THR A 136 -16.03 -41.38 13.57
CA THR A 136 -15.54 -42.70 13.15
C THR A 136 -14.03 -42.83 13.31
N LEU A 137 -13.25 -41.79 12.97
CA LEU A 137 -11.80 -41.77 13.23
C LEU A 137 -11.49 -41.94 14.73
N LYS A 138 -12.21 -41.24 15.60
CA LYS A 138 -12.04 -41.40 17.05
C LYS A 138 -12.42 -42.80 17.55
N THR A 139 -13.46 -43.42 16.98
CA THR A 139 -13.82 -44.80 17.34
C THR A 139 -12.76 -45.82 16.93
N LEU A 140 -12.00 -45.54 15.87
CA LEU A 140 -10.86 -46.35 15.44
C LEU A 140 -9.60 -46.16 16.31
N GLY A 141 -9.67 -45.30 17.34
CA GLY A 141 -8.58 -45.08 18.29
C GLY A 141 -7.67 -43.90 17.99
N PHE A 142 -8.03 -43.03 17.03
CA PHE A 142 -7.26 -41.80 16.80
C PHE A 142 -7.35 -40.85 17.99
N GLN A 143 -6.20 -40.27 18.37
CA GLN A 143 -6.13 -39.32 19.48
C GLN A 143 -6.76 -37.98 19.10
N ASP A 144 -7.32 -37.31 20.11
CA ASP A 144 -7.83 -35.94 20.05
C ASP A 144 -6.88 -34.95 19.37
N ARG A 145 -5.57 -35.09 19.63
CA ARG A 145 -4.52 -34.22 19.06
C ARG A 145 -4.34 -34.45 17.56
N THR A 146 -4.58 -35.66 17.07
CA THR A 146 -4.50 -35.99 15.64
C THR A 146 -5.65 -35.33 14.89
N VAL A 147 -6.87 -35.41 15.44
CA VAL A 147 -8.06 -34.73 14.89
C VAL A 147 -7.86 -33.21 14.88
N LEU A 148 -7.33 -32.64 15.97
CA LEU A 148 -6.96 -31.23 16.04
C LEU A 148 -5.96 -30.84 14.94
N SER A 149 -4.88 -31.61 14.79
CA SER A 149 -3.86 -31.33 13.77
C SER A 149 -4.39 -31.42 12.35
N LEU A 150 -5.32 -32.34 12.08
CA LEU A 150 -5.93 -32.51 10.77
C LEU A 150 -6.69 -31.26 10.35
N VAL A 151 -7.56 -30.74 11.22
CA VAL A 151 -8.34 -29.53 10.97
C VAL A 151 -7.44 -28.28 10.87
N MET A 152 -6.40 -28.21 11.70
CA MET A 152 -5.41 -27.12 11.63
C MET A 152 -4.64 -27.11 10.31
N VAL A 153 -4.21 -28.28 9.84
CA VAL A 153 -3.52 -28.43 8.55
C VAL A 153 -4.46 -28.09 7.39
N GLU A 154 -5.72 -28.53 7.42
CA GLU A 154 -6.71 -28.17 6.40
C GLU A 154 -6.91 -26.65 6.33
N SER A 155 -7.05 -26.00 7.48
CA SER A 155 -7.18 -24.53 7.57
C SER A 155 -5.96 -23.81 7.04
N MET A 156 -4.77 -24.27 7.41
CA MET A 156 -3.51 -23.69 6.97
C MET A 156 -3.28 -23.92 5.47
N LEU A 157 -3.68 -25.06 4.93
CA LEU A 157 -3.60 -25.36 3.50
C LEU A 157 -4.53 -24.46 2.68
N LEU A 158 -5.79 -24.28 3.12
CA LEU A 158 -6.74 -23.42 2.41
C LEU A 158 -6.29 -21.97 2.39
N ILE A 159 -5.85 -21.44 3.54
CA ILE A 159 -5.34 -20.07 3.64
C ILE A 159 -4.00 -19.93 2.91
N GLY A 160 -3.13 -20.95 2.99
CA GLY A 160 -1.87 -21.03 2.27
C GLY A 160 -2.04 -20.94 0.75
N LEU A 161 -2.93 -21.77 0.19
CA LEU A 161 -3.20 -21.78 -1.24
C LEU A 161 -3.83 -20.47 -1.72
N GLY A 162 -4.86 -19.97 -1.01
CA GLY A 162 -5.49 -18.69 -1.35
C GLY A 162 -4.49 -17.52 -1.27
N GLY A 163 -3.66 -17.51 -0.24
CA GLY A 163 -2.62 -16.52 -0.04
C GLY A 163 -1.53 -16.57 -1.12
N LEU A 164 -1.05 -17.77 -1.49
CA LEU A 164 -0.07 -17.94 -2.57
C LEU A 164 -0.63 -17.49 -3.92
N ILE A 165 -1.88 -17.82 -4.23
CA ILE A 165 -2.55 -17.36 -5.45
C ILE A 165 -2.68 -15.83 -5.43
N GLY A 166 -3.12 -15.25 -4.32
CA GLY A 166 -3.23 -13.80 -4.17
C GLY A 166 -1.88 -13.09 -4.31
N MET A 167 -0.82 -13.64 -3.72
CA MET A 167 0.55 -13.13 -3.86
C MET A 167 1.03 -13.22 -5.32
N GLY A 168 0.78 -14.34 -5.99
CA GLY A 168 1.10 -14.51 -7.41
C GLY A 168 0.36 -13.50 -8.29
N LEU A 169 -0.93 -13.27 -8.04
CA LEU A 169 -1.71 -12.26 -8.74
C LEU A 169 -1.17 -10.85 -8.49
N ALA A 170 -0.83 -10.51 -7.25
CA ALA A 170 -0.22 -9.22 -6.91
C ALA A 170 1.11 -9.02 -7.65
N ALA A 171 1.96 -10.04 -7.73
CA ALA A 171 3.22 -9.99 -8.44
C ALA A 171 3.06 -9.74 -9.95
N LEU A 172 1.93 -10.13 -10.55
CA LEU A 172 1.62 -9.88 -11.96
C LEU A 172 0.91 -8.54 -12.20
N VAL A 173 -0.07 -8.21 -11.36
CA VAL A 173 -0.92 -7.02 -11.55
C VAL A 173 -0.17 -5.74 -11.24
N ILE A 174 0.62 -5.70 -10.17
CA ILE A 174 1.37 -4.50 -9.76
C ILE A 174 2.27 -3.97 -10.89
N PRO A 175 3.17 -4.76 -11.51
CA PRO A 175 4.00 -4.26 -12.60
C PRO A 175 3.18 -3.92 -13.85
N ALA A 176 2.10 -4.65 -14.14
CA ALA A 176 1.24 -4.37 -15.29
C ALA A 176 0.51 -3.02 -15.16
N VAL A 177 0.05 -2.68 -13.96
CA VAL A 177 -0.54 -1.37 -13.65
C VAL A 177 0.51 -0.28 -13.66
N ALA A 178 1.68 -0.53 -13.05
CA ALA A 178 2.78 0.44 -13.03
C ALA A 178 3.24 0.81 -14.46
N ALA A 179 3.35 -0.17 -15.37
CA ALA A 179 3.71 0.08 -16.77
C ALA A 179 2.70 0.97 -17.52
N ARG A 180 1.41 0.89 -17.17
CA ARG A 180 0.34 1.69 -17.78
C ARG A 180 0.12 3.04 -17.10
N SER A 181 0.77 3.30 -15.97
CA SER A 181 0.59 4.52 -15.17
C SER A 181 1.29 5.77 -15.74
N GLY A 182 2.01 5.65 -16.86
CA GLY A 182 2.71 6.79 -17.47
C GLY A 182 3.83 7.37 -16.61
N GLY A 183 4.37 6.61 -15.66
CA GLY A 183 5.42 7.05 -14.73
C GLY A 183 4.90 7.70 -13.44
N LEU A 184 3.58 7.78 -13.24
CA LEU A 184 2.96 8.32 -12.02
C LEU A 184 3.12 7.38 -10.82
N MET A 185 3.25 6.07 -11.05
CA MET A 185 3.57 5.11 -9.99
C MET A 185 5.07 4.78 -9.99
N PRO A 186 5.70 4.68 -8.80
CA PRO A 186 7.06 4.18 -8.71
C PRO A 186 7.14 2.80 -9.38
N THR A 187 8.03 2.65 -10.37
CA THR A 187 8.32 1.36 -11.01
C THR A 187 9.12 0.43 -10.09
N GLN A 188 9.27 0.79 -8.82
CA GLN A 188 10.03 0.04 -7.84
C GLN A 188 9.26 -1.23 -7.49
N THR A 189 9.97 -2.35 -7.49
CA THR A 189 9.42 -3.64 -7.10
C THR A 189 9.00 -3.63 -5.64
N VAL A 190 7.94 -4.37 -5.31
CA VAL A 190 7.50 -4.55 -3.92
C VAL A 190 8.66 -5.13 -3.10
N PRO A 191 9.07 -4.49 -2.00
CA PRO A 191 10.22 -4.93 -1.23
C PRO A 191 9.97 -6.31 -0.61
N LEU A 192 11.05 -7.09 -0.46
CA LEU A 192 10.98 -8.45 0.10
C LEU A 192 10.33 -8.48 1.50
N GLN A 193 10.54 -7.42 2.30
CA GLN A 193 9.94 -7.28 3.61
C GLN A 193 8.40 -7.32 3.56
N THR A 194 7.76 -6.70 2.56
CA THR A 194 6.30 -6.74 2.42
C THR A 194 5.80 -8.15 2.13
N TRP A 195 6.52 -8.91 1.31
CA TRP A 195 6.20 -10.31 1.04
C TRP A 195 6.33 -11.18 2.29
N LEU A 196 7.38 -10.96 3.09
CA LEU A 196 7.55 -11.67 4.36
C LEU A 196 6.44 -11.35 5.36
N VAL A 197 6.02 -10.08 5.45
CA VAL A 197 4.87 -9.68 6.28
C VAL A 197 3.59 -10.36 5.79
N ALA A 198 3.37 -10.46 4.47
CA ALA A 198 2.22 -11.15 3.91
C ALA A 198 2.20 -12.65 4.28
N VAL A 199 3.34 -13.33 4.19
CA VAL A 199 3.48 -14.74 4.61
C VAL A 199 3.25 -14.89 6.12
N GLY A 200 3.77 -13.96 6.93
CA GLY A 200 3.53 -13.95 8.38
C GLY A 200 2.06 -13.78 8.73
N LEU A 201 1.36 -12.85 8.07
CA LEU A 201 -0.08 -12.64 8.23
C LEU A 201 -0.88 -13.86 7.79
N MET A 202 -0.51 -14.49 6.67
CA MET A 202 -1.13 -15.72 6.18
C MET A 202 -1.05 -16.85 7.21
N ALA A 203 0.13 -17.08 7.78
CA ALA A 203 0.32 -18.08 8.83
C ALA A 203 -0.47 -17.73 10.11
N GLY A 204 -0.44 -16.46 10.53
CA GLY A 204 -1.17 -15.98 11.70
C GLY A 204 -2.69 -16.15 11.55
N ILE A 205 -3.26 -15.74 10.42
CA ILE A 205 -4.68 -15.89 10.12
C ILE A 205 -5.04 -17.37 10.01
N GLY A 206 -4.18 -18.19 9.37
CA GLY A 206 -4.30 -19.65 9.32
C GLY A 206 -4.54 -20.28 10.69
N ILE A 207 -3.72 -19.89 11.66
CA ILE A 207 -3.84 -20.35 13.04
C ILE A 207 -5.13 -19.83 13.67
N VAL A 208 -5.41 -18.53 13.61
CA VAL A 208 -6.58 -17.94 14.28
C VAL A 208 -7.89 -18.54 13.77
N VAL A 209 -8.00 -18.71 12.45
CA VAL A 209 -9.18 -19.30 11.80
C VAL A 209 -9.31 -20.79 12.10
N GLY A 210 -8.19 -21.53 12.13
CA GLY A 210 -8.21 -22.98 12.36
C GLY A 210 -8.39 -23.41 13.82
N VAL A 211 -7.88 -22.63 14.78
CA VAL A 211 -7.86 -23.02 16.20
C VAL A 211 -9.27 -23.22 16.77
N LEU A 212 -10.17 -22.27 16.53
CA LEU A 212 -11.54 -22.34 17.06
C LEU A 212 -12.31 -23.60 16.60
N PRO A 213 -12.42 -23.89 15.30
CA PRO A 213 -13.08 -25.11 14.84
C PRO A 213 -12.31 -26.38 15.20
N ALA A 214 -10.97 -26.37 15.18
CA ALA A 214 -10.17 -27.53 15.58
C ALA A 214 -10.41 -27.91 17.06
N LEU A 215 -10.46 -26.93 17.97
CA LEU A 215 -10.77 -27.17 19.38
C LEU A 215 -12.19 -27.72 19.59
N ARG A 216 -13.16 -27.26 18.78
CA ARG A 216 -14.51 -27.82 18.80
C ARG A 216 -14.52 -29.27 18.31
N ALA A 217 -13.81 -29.58 17.23
CA ALA A 217 -13.66 -30.94 16.71
C ALA A 217 -13.01 -31.88 17.75
N GLN A 218 -11.98 -31.40 18.44
CA GLN A 218 -11.31 -32.14 19.49
C GLN A 218 -12.27 -32.55 20.62
N ARG A 219 -13.16 -31.65 21.05
CA ARG A 219 -14.07 -31.86 22.18
C ARG A 219 -15.36 -32.62 21.83
N LEU A 220 -15.52 -33.07 20.58
CA LEU A 220 -16.69 -33.85 20.17
C LEU A 220 -16.79 -35.16 20.97
N LYS A 221 -17.96 -35.36 21.59
CA LYS A 221 -18.34 -36.62 22.21
C LYS A 221 -18.86 -37.56 21.13
N ILE A 222 -18.23 -38.71 21.01
CA ILE A 222 -18.53 -39.75 20.01
C ILE A 222 -20.01 -40.19 20.07
N VAL A 223 -20.57 -40.27 21.28
CA VAL A 223 -21.95 -40.72 21.52
C VAL A 223 -22.98 -39.75 20.95
N ASP A 224 -22.74 -38.45 21.11
CA ASP A 224 -23.63 -37.39 20.60
C ASP A 224 -23.52 -37.31 19.06
N ALA A 225 -22.29 -37.40 18.54
CA ALA A 225 -22.01 -37.36 17.11
C ALA A 225 -22.65 -38.51 16.29
N LEU A 226 -22.67 -39.74 16.83
CA LEU A 226 -23.28 -40.90 16.16
C LEU A 226 -24.79 -40.99 16.39
N ALA A 227 -25.31 -40.41 17.48
CA ALA A 227 -26.73 -40.40 17.77
C ALA A 227 -27.50 -39.31 16.99
N GLY A 228 -26.80 -38.44 16.25
CA GLY A 228 -27.39 -37.38 15.42
C GLY A 228 -28.06 -36.26 16.24
N ARG A 229 -27.63 -36.05 17.49
CA ARG A 229 -28.19 -35.06 18.43
C ARG A 229 -27.10 -34.12 18.95
#